data_AF-A0AAU4DGJ1-F1
#
_entry.id   AF-A0AAU4DGJ1-F1
#
_cell.length_a   1.000
_cell.length_b   1.000
_cell.length_c   1.000
_cell.angle_alpha   90.00
_cell.angle_beta   90.00
_cell.angle_gamma   90.00
#
_symmetry.space_group_name_H-M   'P 1'
#
loop_
_entity.id
_entity.type
_entity.pdbx_description
1 polymer ?
#
loop_
_entity_poly.entity_id
_entity_poly.type
_entity_poly.pdbx_seq_one_letter_code
_entity_poly.pdbx_strand_id
1 'polypeptide(L)'
;MGETQGSSSGDIFTPPVVVRPPTRGPRPYRRVEIYGRAVGKAFDAADVAEFIRRAGVEEPNLSDPDLVGWRGGDQTVWSAEESAAEHGEMPGDGEPAEPEDPQAPQAPHAPQAPQTPDAPEAPQAPQAPEDESAAAS
;
A
#
# COMPACT_ATOMS: atom_id res chain seq x y z
N MET A 1 15.81 -32.76 -12.43
CA MET A 1 16.90 -31.90 -12.94
C MET A 1 16.22 -30.69 -13.51
N GLY A 2 16.54 -29.50 -12.98
CA GLY A 2 15.79 -28.28 -13.28
C GLY A 2 16.08 -27.81 -14.69
N GLU A 3 15.02 -27.66 -15.48
CA GLU A 3 15.03 -26.73 -16.60
C GLU A 3 14.03 -25.64 -16.22
N THR A 4 14.56 -24.59 -15.59
CA THR A 4 13.83 -23.35 -15.35
C THR A 4 13.40 -22.81 -16.69
N GLN A 5 12.09 -22.87 -16.93
CA GLN A 5 11.43 -22.24 -18.06
C GLN A 5 11.91 -20.79 -18.18
N GLY A 6 12.37 -20.43 -19.38
CA GLY A 6 13.13 -19.21 -19.64
C GLY A 6 12.47 -17.94 -19.13
N SER A 7 13.20 -17.21 -18.29
CA SER A 7 13.21 -15.75 -18.33
C SER A 7 13.72 -15.31 -19.71
N SER A 8 12.87 -15.42 -20.72
CA SER A 8 13.05 -14.80 -22.04
C SER A 8 12.14 -13.59 -22.19
N SER A 9 11.83 -12.90 -21.09
CA SER A 9 10.96 -11.72 -21.09
C SER A 9 11.73 -10.52 -20.53
N GLY A 10 12.54 -9.87 -21.38
CA GLY A 10 13.07 -8.53 -21.08
C GLY A 10 14.39 -8.12 -21.75
N ASP A 11 15.32 -9.05 -21.97
CA ASP A 11 16.72 -8.70 -22.24
C ASP A 11 17.11 -8.71 -23.73
N ILE A 12 16.53 -7.89 -24.62
CA ILE A 12 17.24 -7.60 -25.91
C ILE A 12 17.03 -6.17 -26.44
N PHE A 13 15.88 -5.54 -26.21
CA PHE A 13 15.61 -4.16 -26.65
C PHE A 13 15.26 -3.29 -25.45
N THR A 14 16.27 -2.98 -24.62
CA THR A 14 16.12 -1.88 -23.68
C THR A 14 16.36 -0.60 -24.46
N PRO A 15 15.35 0.28 -24.59
CA PRO A 15 15.54 1.54 -25.30
C PRO A 15 16.74 2.27 -24.67
N PRO A 16 17.64 2.82 -25.49
CA PRO A 16 18.85 3.47 -24.99
C PRO A 16 18.50 4.66 -24.10
N VAL A 17 17.32 5.24 -24.24
CA VAL A 17 16.80 6.31 -23.37
C VAL A 17 15.62 5.77 -22.57
N VAL A 18 15.71 5.86 -21.25
CA VAL A 18 14.62 5.51 -20.32
C VAL A 18 14.22 6.77 -19.57
N VAL A 19 12.94 7.12 -19.65
CA VAL A 19 12.36 8.25 -18.92
C VAL A 19 11.52 7.71 -17.78
N ARG A 20 11.94 8.01 -16.54
CA ARG A 20 11.27 7.55 -15.31
C ARG A 20 9.93 8.27 -15.10
N PRO A 21 9.04 7.71 -14.25
CA PRO A 21 7.77 8.34 -13.91
C PRO A 21 7.98 9.77 -13.35
N PRO A 22 7.01 10.68 -13.58
CA PRO A 22 7.10 12.03 -13.06
C PRO A 22 7.07 12.02 -11.54
N THR A 23 7.96 12.82 -10.95
CA THR A 23 8.09 12.94 -9.50
C THR A 23 6.88 13.68 -8.95
N ARG A 24 6.33 13.22 -7.82
CA ARG A 24 5.23 13.92 -7.14
C ARG A 24 5.75 15.20 -6.47
N GLY A 25 5.06 16.32 -6.66
CA GLY A 25 5.39 17.58 -6.00
C GLY A 25 4.96 18.82 -6.77
N PRO A 26 5.26 20.02 -6.25
CA PRO A 26 4.82 21.30 -6.83
C PRO A 26 5.49 21.64 -8.17
N ARG A 27 6.63 20.99 -8.49
CA ARG A 27 7.30 21.07 -9.78
C ARG A 27 7.71 19.66 -10.20
N PRO A 28 6.78 18.89 -10.79
CA PRO A 28 7.07 17.53 -11.18
C PRO A 28 8.14 17.52 -12.27
N TYR A 29 8.99 16.50 -12.25
CA TYR A 29 10.03 16.29 -13.24
C TYR A 29 10.20 14.79 -13.47
N ARG A 30 10.60 14.41 -14.68
CA ARG A 30 10.98 13.05 -15.04
C ARG A 30 12.49 12.91 -15.01
N ARG A 31 13.00 11.76 -14.54
CA ARG A 31 14.44 11.47 -14.56
C ARG A 31 14.80 10.76 -15.85
N VAL A 32 15.80 11.27 -16.57
CA VAL A 32 16.23 10.72 -17.86
C VAL A 32 17.49 9.88 -17.65
N GLU A 33 17.46 8.65 -18.15
CA GLU A 33 18.57 7.69 -18.09
C GLU A 33 18.96 7.31 -19.53
N ILE A 34 20.22 7.48 -19.91
CA ILE A 34 20.74 7.11 -21.23
C ILE A 34 21.77 6.00 -21.04
N TYR A 35 21.60 4.86 -21.74
CA TYR A 35 22.39 3.64 -21.57
C TYR A 35 22.52 3.23 -20.09
N GLY A 36 21.43 3.36 -19.33
CA GLY A 36 21.39 3.05 -17.89
C GLY A 36 22.03 4.09 -16.98
N ARG A 37 22.55 5.22 -17.50
CA ARG A 37 23.14 6.30 -16.71
C ARG A 37 22.18 7.48 -16.60
N ALA A 38 21.88 7.91 -15.37
CA ALA A 38 21.11 9.14 -15.15
C ALA A 38 21.85 10.37 -15.67
N VAL A 39 21.28 11.03 -16.69
CA VAL A 39 21.86 12.22 -17.33
C VAL A 39 21.28 13.52 -16.78
N GLY A 40 20.05 13.50 -16.29
CA GLY A 40 19.40 14.72 -15.79
C GLY A 40 17.94 14.57 -15.39
N LYS A 41 17.36 15.72 -15.02
CA LYS A 41 15.93 15.89 -14.77
C LYS A 41 15.34 16.68 -15.94
N ALA A 42 14.30 16.16 -16.56
CA ALA A 42 13.52 16.82 -17.59
C ALA A 42 12.20 17.31 -17.01
N PHE A 43 11.78 18.51 -17.37
CA PHE A 43 10.49 19.08 -17.00
C PHE A 43 9.47 18.96 -18.13
N ASP A 44 9.94 18.75 -19.36
CA ASP A 44 9.12 18.56 -20.55
C ASP A 44 9.85 17.73 -21.62
N ALA A 45 9.15 17.42 -22.72
CA ALA A 45 9.69 16.59 -23.80
C ALA A 45 10.88 17.25 -24.51
N ALA A 46 10.95 18.59 -24.54
CA ALA A 46 12.04 19.31 -25.17
C ALA A 46 13.35 19.13 -24.40
N ASP A 47 13.30 19.12 -23.06
CA ASP A 47 14.45 18.75 -22.22
C ASP A 47 14.96 17.34 -22.55
N VAL A 48 14.05 16.37 -22.74
CA VAL A 48 14.43 14.99 -23.12
C VAL A 48 15.13 14.97 -24.48
N ALA A 49 14.58 15.66 -25.48
CA ALA A 49 15.22 15.80 -26.79
C ALA A 49 16.61 16.46 -26.67
N GLU A 50 16.78 17.45 -25.79
CA GLU A 50 18.06 18.09 -25.56
C GLU A 50 19.11 17.12 -24.97
N PHE A 51 18.73 16.30 -24.01
CA PHE A 51 19.62 15.27 -23.46
C PHE A 51 20.08 14.28 -24.53
N ILE A 52 19.17 13.87 -25.41
CA ILE A 52 19.45 12.93 -26.50
C ILE A 52 20.34 13.59 -27.58
N ARG A 53 20.10 14.87 -27.89
CA ARG A 53 20.97 15.68 -28.77
C ARG A 53 22.39 15.78 -28.24
N ARG A 54 22.55 16.03 -26.94
CA ARG A 54 23.86 16.05 -26.28
C ARG A 54 24.53 14.68 -26.28
N ALA A 55 23.77 13.59 -26.43
CA ALA A 55 24.29 12.24 -26.58
C ALA A 55 24.68 11.89 -28.04
N GLY A 56 24.43 12.77 -29.01
CA GLY A 56 24.88 12.65 -30.40
C GLY A 56 23.78 12.39 -31.44
N VAL A 57 22.50 12.45 -31.07
CA VAL A 57 21.37 12.28 -32.00
C VAL A 57 20.72 13.63 -32.26
N GLU A 58 20.99 14.25 -33.41
CA GLU A 58 20.58 15.64 -33.71
C GLU A 58 19.05 15.82 -33.79
N GLU A 59 18.33 14.86 -34.37
CA GLU A 59 16.87 14.85 -34.49
C GLU A 59 16.27 13.58 -33.86
N PRO A 60 16.12 13.56 -32.53
CA PRO A 60 15.59 12.38 -31.85
C PRO A 60 14.07 12.26 -32.01
N ASN A 61 13.60 11.07 -32.36
CA ASN A 61 12.18 10.75 -32.39
C ASN A 61 11.70 10.26 -31.01
N LEU A 62 11.11 11.15 -30.23
CA LEU A 62 10.65 10.84 -28.86
C LEU A 62 9.45 9.88 -28.80
N SER A 63 8.75 9.72 -29.92
CA SER A 63 7.63 8.78 -30.06
C SER A 63 8.10 7.37 -30.41
N ASP A 64 9.36 7.20 -30.79
CA ASP A 64 9.92 5.91 -31.15
C ASP A 64 10.22 5.10 -29.88
N PRO A 65 9.52 3.96 -29.65
CA PRO A 65 9.68 3.16 -28.44
C PRO A 65 11.00 2.39 -28.39
N ASP A 66 11.68 2.23 -29.54
CA ASP A 66 13.00 1.61 -29.61
C ASP A 66 14.10 2.60 -29.17
N LEU A 67 13.87 3.91 -29.36
CA LEU A 67 14.73 4.97 -28.87
C LEU A 67 14.40 5.40 -27.43
N VAL A 68 13.12 5.60 -27.09
CA VAL A 68 12.68 6.17 -25.80
C VAL A 68 11.64 5.29 -25.10
N GLY A 69 12.04 4.73 -23.97
CA GLY A 69 11.16 4.00 -23.06
C GLY A 69 10.56 4.92 -22.00
N TRP A 70 9.34 5.40 -22.24
CA TRP A 70 8.57 6.18 -21.25
C TRP A 70 8.00 5.26 -20.15
N ARG A 71 8.20 5.63 -18.88
CA ARG A 71 7.66 4.92 -17.72
C ARG A 71 6.68 5.81 -16.95
N GLY A 72 5.53 5.27 -16.57
CA GLY A 72 4.48 6.02 -15.89
C GLY A 72 3.76 6.99 -16.83
N GLY A 73 3.31 6.52 -17.98
CA GLY A 73 2.68 7.33 -19.04
C GLY A 73 3.67 7.84 -20.09
N ASP A 74 3.13 8.42 -21.16
CA ASP A 74 3.85 8.76 -22.39
C ASP A 74 4.57 10.11 -22.32
N GLN A 75 5.04 10.60 -23.48
CA GLN A 75 5.72 11.89 -23.63
C GLN A 75 4.87 13.11 -23.27
N THR A 76 3.55 12.97 -23.14
CA THR A 76 2.60 14.04 -22.83
C THR A 76 2.31 14.17 -21.34
N VAL A 77 2.56 13.13 -20.55
CA VAL A 77 2.17 13.07 -19.15
C VAL A 77 3.31 13.61 -18.28
N TRP A 78 3.16 14.74 -17.59
CA TRP A 78 4.27 15.32 -16.80
C TRP A 78 3.98 15.45 -15.30
N SER A 79 2.77 15.11 -14.88
CA SER A 79 2.35 15.17 -13.48
C SER A 79 2.12 13.77 -12.91
N ALA A 80 2.56 13.52 -11.68
CA ALA A 80 2.36 12.24 -11.01
C ALA A 80 0.87 11.88 -10.86
N GLU A 81 -0.02 12.87 -10.76
CA GLU A 81 -1.46 12.65 -10.61
C GLU A 81 -2.08 12.16 -11.92
N GLU A 82 -1.61 12.68 -13.06
CA GLU A 82 -2.03 12.27 -14.40
C GLU A 82 -1.48 10.89 -14.76
N SER A 83 -0.20 10.62 -14.43
CA SER A 83 0.41 9.29 -14.57
C SER A 83 -0.22 8.21 -13.70
N ALA A 84 -0.67 8.55 -12.48
CA ALA A 84 -1.27 7.59 -11.57
C ALA A 84 -2.71 7.23 -11.98
N ALA A 85 -3.42 8.19 -12.59
CA ALA A 85 -4.81 8.02 -13.01
C ALA A 85 -4.96 7.15 -14.28
N GLU A 86 -4.00 7.16 -15.21
CA GLU A 86 -4.14 6.43 -16.49
C GLU A 86 -3.75 4.94 -16.43
N HIS A 87 -3.17 4.44 -15.32
CA HIS A 87 -2.69 3.05 -15.24
C HIS A 87 -3.20 2.26 -14.02
N GLY A 88 -4.22 2.77 -13.31
CA GLY A 88 -4.87 2.13 -12.16
C GLY A 88 -6.40 2.28 -12.21
N GLU A 89 -7.08 1.14 -12.26
CA GLU A 89 -8.52 0.90 -12.09
C GLU A 89 -9.54 1.43 -13.13
N MET A 90 -10.12 0.47 -13.85
CA MET A 90 -11.58 0.46 -14.04
C MET A 90 -12.26 0.53 -12.67
N PRO A 91 -13.15 1.49 -12.35
CA PRO A 91 -14.07 1.32 -11.24
C PRO A 91 -15.10 0.27 -11.67
N GLY A 92 -14.76 -1.00 -11.47
CA GLY A 92 -15.76 -2.05 -11.42
C GLY A 92 -16.70 -1.74 -10.26
N ASP A 93 -17.99 -1.63 -10.56
CA ASP A 93 -19.14 -1.67 -9.67
C ASP A 93 -18.80 -2.09 -8.22
N GLY A 94 -18.59 -1.10 -7.36
CA GLY A 94 -18.21 -1.28 -5.98
C GLY A 94 -18.49 0.03 -5.27
N GLU A 95 -19.64 0.06 -4.61
CA GLU A 95 -20.05 1.07 -3.64
C GLU A 95 -18.84 1.65 -2.89
N PRO A 96 -18.74 2.99 -2.67
CA PRO A 96 -17.74 3.51 -1.76
C PRO A 96 -18.06 2.92 -0.39
N ALA A 97 -17.37 1.85 -0.02
CA ALA A 97 -17.29 1.45 1.37
C ALA A 97 -16.66 2.66 2.07
N GLU A 98 -17.51 3.44 2.73
CA GLU A 98 -17.11 4.37 3.77
C GLU A 98 -15.97 3.70 4.54
N PRO A 99 -14.81 4.34 4.73
CA PRO A 99 -13.68 3.68 5.36
C PRO A 99 -14.20 3.07 6.66
N GLU A 100 -14.30 1.74 6.73
CA GLU A 100 -14.76 1.10 7.96
C GLU A 100 -13.84 1.62 9.03
N ASP A 101 -14.41 2.37 9.99
CA ASP A 101 -13.67 3.03 11.06
C ASP A 101 -12.68 2.00 11.59
N PRO A 102 -11.35 2.23 11.50
CA PRO A 102 -10.37 1.18 11.69
C PRO A 102 -10.65 0.52 13.02
N GLN A 103 -11.16 -0.72 12.98
CA GLN A 103 -11.76 -1.36 14.14
C GLN A 103 -10.74 -1.27 15.27
N ALA A 104 -11.07 -0.47 16.29
CA ALA A 104 -10.12 -0.16 17.33
C ALA A 104 -9.52 -1.48 17.84
N PRO A 105 -8.19 -1.57 18.01
CA PRO A 105 -7.56 -2.80 18.47
C PRO A 105 -8.31 -3.24 19.73
N GLN A 106 -8.87 -4.46 19.70
CA GLN A 106 -9.65 -4.96 20.82
C GLN A 106 -8.78 -4.87 22.07
N ALA A 107 -9.29 -4.17 23.09
CA ALA A 107 -8.58 -4.09 24.36
C ALA A 107 -8.30 -5.52 24.85
N PRO A 108 -7.09 -5.82 25.36
CA PRO A 108 -6.82 -7.12 25.94
C PRO A 108 -7.83 -7.37 27.06
N HIS A 109 -8.37 -8.60 27.11
CA HIS A 109 -9.31 -8.98 28.16
C HIS A 109 -8.67 -8.74 29.52
N ALA A 110 -9.39 -8.06 30.42
CA ALA A 110 -8.92 -7.87 31.78
C ALA A 110 -8.74 -9.24 32.45
N PRO A 111 -7.68 -9.43 33.26
CA PRO A 111 -7.53 -10.65 34.05
C PRO A 111 -8.73 -10.78 34.99
N GLN A 112 -9.34 -11.97 35.03
CA GLN A 112 -10.43 -12.23 35.97
C GLN A 112 -9.90 -12.07 37.41
N ALA A 113 -10.68 -11.37 38.24
CA ALA A 113 -10.35 -11.24 39.64
C ALA A 113 -10.30 -12.62 40.31
N PRO A 114 -9.36 -12.85 41.26
CA PRO A 114 -9.34 -14.09 42.02
C PRO A 114 -10.66 -14.23 42.79
N GLN A 115 -11.30 -15.38 42.66
CA GLN A 115 -12.48 -15.68 43.47
C GLN A 115 -12.04 -15.78 44.93
N THR A 116 -12.76 -15.10 45.83
CA THR A 116 -12.55 -15.24 47.27
C THR A 116 -12.91 -16.66 47.69
N PRO A 117 -12.04 -17.36 48.46
CA PRO A 117 -12.38 -18.65 49.05
C PRO A 117 -13.65 -18.52 49.91
N ASP A 118 -14.52 -19.51 49.81
CA ASP A 118 -15.74 -19.56 50.61
C ASP A 118 -15.39 -19.62 52.11
N ALA A 119 -16.07 -18.81 52.92
CA ALA A 119 -15.83 -18.79 54.35
C ALA A 119 -16.25 -20.13 54.97
N PRO A 120 -15.52 -20.68 55.95
CA PRO A 120 -15.91 -21.92 56.59
C PRO A 120 -17.27 -21.74 57.29
N GLU A 121 -18.19 -22.67 57.06
CA GLU A 121 -19.50 -22.64 57.69
C GLU A 121 -19.35 -22.74 59.22
N ALA A 122 -20.09 -21.87 59.94
CA ALA A 122 -20.02 -21.83 61.38
C ALA A 122 -20.62 -23.12 61.98
N PRO A 123 -20.07 -23.62 63.10
CA PRO A 123 -20.66 -24.77 63.78
C PRO A 123 -22.07 -24.43 64.27
N GLN A 124 -23.02 -25.32 63.98
CA GLN A 124 -24.40 -25.15 64.44
C GLN A 124 -24.45 -25.24 65.97
N ALA A 125 -25.11 -24.26 66.58
CA ALA A 125 -25.39 -24.28 68.01
C ALA A 125 -26.37 -25.44 68.34
N PRO A 126 -26.27 -26.06 69.53
CA PRO A 126 -27.22 -27.09 69.94
C PRO A 126 -28.63 -26.48 70.03
N GLN A 127 -29.61 -27.12 69.37
CA GLN A 127 -31.00 -26.68 69.45
C GLN A 127 -31.59 -27.07 70.82
N ALA A 128 -32.17 -26.09 71.51
CA ALA A 128 -32.98 -26.35 72.69
C ALA A 128 -34.31 -27.00 72.25
N PRO A 129 -34.92 -27.89 73.05
CA PRO A 129 -36.21 -28.48 72.71
C PRO A 129 -37.29 -27.39 72.70
N GLU A 130 -37.93 -27.18 71.55
CA GLU A 130 -39.08 -26.30 71.42
C GLU A 130 -40.33 -27.07 71.87
N ASP A 131 -40.89 -26.63 73.00
CA ASP A 131 -42.18 -27.10 73.51
C ASP A 131 -43.29 -26.56 72.60
N GLU A 132 -43.94 -27.49 71.89
CA GLU A 132 -45.03 -27.25 70.95
C GLU A 132 -46.27 -26.72 71.71
N SER A 133 -46.35 -25.40 71.90
CA SER A 133 -47.54 -24.77 72.45
C SER A 133 -48.27 -23.96 71.38
N ALA A 134 -49.14 -24.69 70.68
CA ALA A 134 -50.23 -24.18 69.87
C ALA A 134 -51.12 -23.16 70.62
N ALA A 135 -51.47 -22.08 69.92
CA ALA A 135 -52.76 -21.37 70.00
C ALA A 135 -52.71 -20.27 68.93
N ALA A 136 -53.21 -20.50 67.72
CA ALA A 136 -54.63 -20.43 67.35
C ALA A 136 -55.22 -19.01 67.50
N SER A 137 -55.41 -18.41 66.31
CA SER A 137 -56.38 -17.37 65.93
C SER A 137 -56.07 -15.90 66.25
#